data_AF-A0A959JKM8-F1
#
_entry.id   AF-A0A959JKM8-F1
#
_cell.length_a   1.000
_cell.length_b   1.000
_cell.length_c   1.000
_cell.angle_alpha   90.00
_cell.angle_beta   90.00
_cell.angle_gamma   90.00
#
_symmetry.space_group_name_H-M   'P 1'
#
loop_
_entity.id
_entity.type
_entity.pdbx_description
1 polymer ?
#
loop_
_entity_poly.entity_id
_entity_poly.type
_entity_poly.pdbx_seq_one_letter_code
_entity_poly.pdbx_strand_id
1 'polypeptide(L)'
;MKLSLAYSPCPNDTFIFDAIANKRIDLEGLEFEITLGDVQELNEKAFQNIPDVTKVSYHAGAYLLDGYQVLNSGSALGHNCGPLLISKNPIDLQQIESMRIGIPGRHTTAYF
;
A
#
# COMPACT_ATOMS: atom_id res chain seq x y z
N MET A 1 -18.96 6.68 14.93
CA MET A 1 -17.93 5.71 15.37
C MET A 1 -16.57 6.21 14.90
N LYS A 2 -15.52 6.13 15.70
CA LYS A 2 -14.17 6.58 15.30
C LYS A 2 -13.31 5.38 14.91
N LEU A 3 -12.68 5.44 13.73
CA LEU A 3 -11.81 4.40 13.16
C LEU A 3 -10.43 4.99 12.82
N SER A 4 -9.40 4.17 12.89
CA SER A 4 -8.06 4.50 12.39
C SER A 4 -7.94 4.17 10.90
N LEU A 5 -7.48 5.13 10.11
CA LEU A 5 -7.26 5.00 8.66
C LEU A 5 -5.80 5.30 8.32
N ALA A 6 -5.09 4.32 7.76
CA ALA A 6 -3.67 4.48 7.42
C ALA A 6 -3.39 4.30 5.91
N TYR A 7 -2.84 5.32 5.25
CA TYR A 7 -2.47 5.28 3.83
C TYR A 7 -1.16 6.03 3.54
N SER A 8 -0.61 5.91 2.33
CA SER A 8 0.70 6.49 2.02
C SER A 8 0.61 7.97 1.62
N PRO A 9 1.68 8.76 1.77
CA PRO A 9 1.70 10.15 1.31
C PRO A 9 1.82 10.29 -0.22
N CYS A 10 1.77 9.18 -0.99
CA CYS A 10 1.86 9.22 -2.44
C CYS A 10 0.66 9.97 -3.05
N PRO A 11 0.85 10.71 -4.17
CA PRO A 11 -0.21 11.53 -4.77
C PRO A 11 -1.51 10.77 -5.10
N ASN A 12 -1.41 9.49 -5.48
CA ASN A 12 -2.58 8.67 -5.77
C ASN A 12 -3.42 8.39 -4.51
N ASP A 13 -2.79 8.12 -3.38
CA ASP A 13 -3.49 7.84 -2.12
C ASP A 13 -4.06 9.13 -1.53
N THR A 14 -3.30 10.23 -1.53
CA THR A 14 -3.82 11.53 -1.06
C THR A 14 -4.96 12.03 -1.93
N PHE A 15 -4.95 11.73 -3.23
CA PHE A 15 -6.09 12.00 -4.11
C PHE A 15 -7.32 11.17 -3.74
N ILE A 16 -7.15 9.85 -3.54
CA ILE A 16 -8.26 8.93 -3.16
C ILE A 16 -8.90 9.38 -1.84
N PHE A 17 -8.09 9.74 -0.84
CA PHE A 17 -8.55 10.03 0.51
C PHE A 17 -8.76 11.52 0.81
N ASP A 18 -8.53 12.44 -0.12
CA ASP A 18 -8.68 13.90 0.08
C ASP A 18 -10.02 14.25 0.72
N ALA A 19 -11.10 13.72 0.14
CA ALA A 19 -12.43 14.09 0.53
C ALA A 19 -12.82 13.55 1.92
N ILE A 20 -12.23 12.41 2.32
CA ILE A 20 -12.35 11.87 3.69
C ILE A 20 -11.51 12.73 4.66
N ALA A 21 -10.25 12.98 4.32
CA ALA A 21 -9.32 13.74 5.17
C ALA A 21 -9.78 15.16 5.45
N ASN A 22 -10.38 15.81 4.45
CA ASN A 22 -10.88 17.17 4.53
C ASN A 22 -12.38 17.27 4.84
N LYS A 23 -13.05 16.16 5.16
CA LYS A 23 -14.49 16.10 5.50
C LYS A 23 -15.40 16.74 4.44
N ARG A 24 -15.09 16.47 3.16
CA ARG A 24 -15.79 17.01 1.97
C ARG A 24 -16.84 16.05 1.39
N ILE A 25 -17.07 14.92 2.04
CA ILE A 25 -18.15 13.97 1.72
C ILE A 25 -18.93 13.64 2.99
N ASP A 26 -20.16 13.15 2.83
CA ASP A 26 -20.89 12.57 3.94
C ASP A 26 -20.20 11.26 4.37
N LEU A 27 -19.81 11.18 5.64
CA LEU A 27 -19.17 10.02 6.24
C LEU A 27 -20.17 9.14 7.00
N GLU A 28 -21.46 9.44 6.91
CA GLU A 28 -22.55 8.66 7.53
C GLU A 28 -22.34 8.43 9.04
N GLY A 29 -21.76 9.41 9.73
CA GLY A 29 -21.46 9.34 11.17
C GLY A 29 -20.16 8.61 11.55
N LEU A 30 -19.31 8.28 10.57
CA LEU A 30 -17.94 7.82 10.79
C LEU A 30 -16.97 8.98 10.98
N GLU A 31 -15.97 8.77 11.84
CA GLU A 31 -14.82 9.65 12.02
C GLU A 31 -13.53 8.87 11.79
N PHE A 32 -12.57 9.48 11.11
CA PHE A 32 -11.29 8.84 10.79
C PHE A 32 -10.12 9.54 11.46
N GLU A 33 -9.31 8.77 12.19
CA GLU A 33 -7.99 9.17 12.65
C GLU A 33 -6.95 8.75 11.63
N ILE A 34 -6.40 9.73 10.91
CA ILE A 34 -5.55 9.48 9.74
C ILE A 34 -4.08 9.39 10.14
N THR A 35 -3.42 8.32 9.71
CA THR A 35 -1.97 8.15 9.79
C THR A 35 -1.39 8.02 8.39
N LEU A 36 -0.35 8.79 8.08
CA LEU A 36 0.42 8.63 6.85
C LEU A 36 1.67 7.78 7.12
N GLY A 37 1.96 6.81 6.25
CA GLY A 37 3.13 5.94 6.39
C GLY A 37 3.65 5.38 5.07
N ASP A 38 4.90 4.94 5.06
CA ASP A 38 5.43 4.18 3.91
C ASP A 38 4.66 2.87 3.72
N VAL A 39 4.52 2.39 2.48
CA VAL A 39 3.72 1.19 2.21
C VAL A 39 4.24 -0.06 2.92
N GLN A 40 5.55 -0.21 3.09
CA GLN A 40 6.11 -1.34 3.82
C GLN A 40 5.82 -1.23 5.33
N GLU A 41 5.89 -0.02 5.89
CA GLU A 41 5.50 0.25 7.28
C GLU A 41 4.00 -0.06 7.50
N LEU A 42 3.14 0.34 6.55
CA LEU A 42 1.71 0.04 6.59
C LEU A 42 1.45 -1.48 6.55
N ASN A 43 2.15 -2.21 5.67
CA ASN A 43 2.07 -3.67 5.62
C ASN A 43 2.44 -4.29 6.98
N GLU A 44 3.54 -3.84 7.60
CA GLU A 44 4.01 -4.34 8.90
C GLU A 44 3.05 -4.04 10.05
N LYS A 45 2.40 -2.88 10.03
CA LYS A 45 1.35 -2.51 11.00
C LYS A 45 0.07 -3.35 10.79
N ALA A 46 -0.29 -3.66 9.55
CA ALA A 46 -1.43 -4.51 9.25
C ALA A 46 -1.23 -5.94 9.79
N PHE A 47 -0.02 -6.50 9.69
CA PHE A 47 0.29 -7.81 10.31
C PHE A 47 0.16 -7.83 11.83
N GLN A 48 0.19 -6.66 12.47
CA GLN A 48 -0.02 -6.50 13.91
C GLN A 48 -1.48 -6.13 14.26
N ASN A 49 -2.39 -6.12 13.27
CA ASN A 49 -3.78 -5.68 13.40
C ASN A 49 -3.92 -4.29 14.04
N ILE A 50 -3.01 -3.35 13.71
CA ILE A 50 -3.00 -2.02 14.33
C ILE A 50 -4.09 -1.11 13.74
N PRO A 51 -4.17 -0.85 12.42
CA PRO A 51 -5.16 0.08 11.88
C PRO A 51 -6.48 -0.65 11.58
N ASP A 52 -7.61 -0.01 11.84
CA ASP A 52 -8.94 -0.53 11.49
C ASP A 52 -9.12 -0.60 9.96
N VAL A 53 -8.61 0.41 9.24
CA VAL A 53 -8.61 0.49 7.79
C VAL A 53 -7.23 0.90 7.30
N THR A 54 -6.65 0.17 6.34
CA THR A 54 -5.32 0.52 5.83
C THR A 54 -5.10 0.17 4.36
N LYS A 55 -4.37 1.04 3.65
CA LYS A 55 -3.79 0.74 2.34
C LYS A 55 -2.63 -0.22 2.54
N VAL A 56 -2.69 -1.37 1.87
CA VAL A 56 -1.63 -2.38 1.87
C VAL A 56 -1.27 -2.77 0.43
N SER A 57 -0.11 -3.40 0.29
CA SER A 57 0.24 -4.08 -0.96
C SER A 57 -0.61 -5.33 -1.13
N TYR A 58 -1.01 -5.66 -2.37
CA TYR A 58 -1.77 -6.89 -2.64
C TYR A 58 -1.04 -8.15 -2.18
N HIS A 59 0.30 -8.17 -2.30
CA HIS A 59 1.12 -9.27 -1.77
C HIS A 59 0.93 -9.44 -0.26
N ALA A 60 0.99 -8.36 0.52
CA ALA A 60 0.69 -8.40 1.96
C ALA A 60 -0.78 -8.80 2.24
N GLY A 61 -1.72 -8.23 1.48
CA GLY A 61 -3.15 -8.47 1.64
C GLY A 61 -3.56 -9.94 1.54
N ALA A 62 -2.87 -10.73 0.70
CA ALA A 62 -3.11 -12.16 0.59
C ALA A 62 -2.87 -12.94 1.89
N TYR A 63 -1.97 -12.47 2.77
CA TYR A 63 -1.68 -13.08 4.06
C TYR A 63 -2.53 -12.53 5.22
N LEU A 64 -3.27 -11.44 4.99
CA LEU A 64 -4.02 -10.72 6.02
C LEU A 64 -5.50 -11.11 6.06
N LEU A 65 -5.96 -12.03 5.20
CA LEU A 65 -7.37 -12.34 5.01
C LEU A 65 -8.07 -12.95 6.24
N ASP A 66 -7.32 -13.46 7.22
CA ASP A 66 -7.88 -13.95 8.47
C ASP A 66 -8.33 -12.81 9.41
N GLY A 67 -7.72 -11.61 9.28
CA GLY A 67 -8.00 -10.45 10.14
C GLY A 67 -8.56 -9.24 9.39
N TYR A 68 -8.43 -9.21 8.06
CA TYR A 68 -8.86 -8.11 7.21
C TYR A 68 -9.67 -8.60 6.02
N GLN A 69 -10.53 -7.72 5.51
CA GLN A 69 -11.21 -7.90 4.25
C GLN A 69 -10.79 -6.83 3.25
N VAL A 70 -10.57 -7.22 2.00
CA VAL A 70 -10.29 -6.27 0.90
C VAL A 70 -11.57 -5.52 0.54
N LEU A 71 -11.51 -4.19 0.56
CA LEU A 71 -12.61 -3.33 0.13
C LEU A 71 -12.73 -3.31 -1.39
N ASN A 72 -13.96 -3.13 -1.88
CA ASN A 72 -14.26 -3.03 -3.32
C ASN A 72 -13.82 -1.68 -3.95
N SER A 73 -13.21 -0.79 -3.17
CA SER A 73 -12.77 0.55 -3.58
C SER A 73 -11.39 0.88 -3.02
N GLY A 74 -10.76 1.94 -3.55
CA GLY A 74 -9.48 2.47 -3.04
C GLY A 74 -8.23 1.70 -3.45
N SER A 75 -8.35 0.63 -4.24
CA SER A 75 -7.20 -0.11 -4.76
C SER A 75 -6.53 0.60 -5.94
N ALA A 76 -5.22 0.37 -6.11
CA ALA A 76 -4.45 0.76 -7.29
C ALA A 76 -4.17 -0.48 -8.16
N LEU A 77 -4.98 -0.70 -9.20
CA LEU A 77 -4.79 -1.77 -10.19
C LEU A 77 -4.83 -1.20 -11.61
N GLY A 78 -4.11 -1.83 -12.52
CA GLY A 78 -4.15 -1.46 -13.94
C GLY A 78 -3.14 -2.22 -14.78
N HIS A 79 -3.22 -2.01 -16.09
CA HIS A 79 -2.17 -2.40 -17.03
C HIS A 79 -1.13 -1.28 -17.14
N ASN A 80 0.14 -1.66 -17.32
CA ASN A 80 1.27 -0.73 -17.42
C ASN A 80 1.54 0.13 -16.17
N CYS A 81 1.13 -0.34 -14.99
CA CYS A 81 1.46 0.26 -13.69
C CYS A 81 2.33 -0.65 -12.81
N GLY A 82 3.01 -1.63 -13.43
CA GLY A 82 3.86 -2.58 -12.74
C GLY A 82 5.18 -1.96 -12.26
N PRO A 83 5.79 -2.52 -11.21
CA PRO A 83 7.12 -2.12 -10.77
C PRO A 83 8.16 -2.40 -11.86
N LEU A 84 9.22 -1.59 -11.88
CA LEU A 84 10.32 -1.71 -12.84
C LEU A 84 11.62 -2.04 -12.11
N LEU A 85 12.42 -2.93 -12.69
CA LEU A 85 13.81 -3.14 -12.31
C LEU A 85 14.70 -2.20 -13.14
N ILE A 86 15.45 -1.32 -12.47
CA ILE A 86 16.31 -0.33 -13.12
C ILE A 86 17.77 -0.46 -12.70
N SER A 87 18.68 -0.04 -13.57
CA SER A 87 20.12 -0.01 -13.31
C SER A 87 20.77 1.19 -13.97
N LYS A 88 21.87 1.67 -13.39
CA LYS A 88 22.71 2.72 -13.97
C LYS A 88 23.47 2.24 -15.21
N ASN A 89 23.84 0.96 -15.24
CA ASN A 89 24.61 0.34 -16.32
C ASN A 89 23.76 -0.71 -17.06
N PRO A 90 24.03 -0.97 -18.35
CA PRO A 90 23.49 -2.14 -19.03
C PRO A 90 23.84 -3.43 -18.26
N ILE A 91 22.85 -4.29 -18.06
CA ILE A 91 22.98 -5.58 -17.38
C ILE A 91 22.53 -6.65 -18.36
N ASP A 92 23.29 -7.74 -18.46
CA ASP A 92 22.81 -8.96 -19.10
C ASP A 92 21.78 -9.63 -18.17
N LEU A 93 20.60 -9.94 -18.72
CA LEU A 93 19.51 -10.56 -17.98
C LEU A 93 19.95 -11.86 -17.27
N GLN A 94 20.90 -12.59 -17.85
CA GLN A 94 21.44 -13.83 -17.26
C GLN A 94 22.18 -13.60 -15.94
N GLN A 95 22.65 -12.37 -15.68
CA GLN A 95 23.41 -12.05 -14.47
C GLN A 95 22.49 -11.66 -13.31
N ILE A 96 21.23 -11.30 -13.56
CA ILE A 96 20.32 -10.70 -12.57
C ILE A 96 20.19 -11.57 -11.31
N GLU A 97 20.08 -12.90 -11.46
CA GLU A 97 19.92 -13.83 -10.33
C GLU A 97 21.10 -13.79 -9.34
N SER A 98 22.29 -13.41 -9.81
CA SER A 98 23.49 -13.30 -8.99
C SER A 98 23.69 -11.90 -8.38
N MET A 99 22.87 -10.93 -8.78
CA MET A 99 23.04 -9.54 -8.38
C MET A 99 22.36 -9.24 -7.04
N ARG A 100 22.90 -8.23 -6.36
CA ARG A 100 22.24 -7.63 -5.21
C ARG A 100 21.20 -6.61 -5.68
N ILE A 101 19.93 -6.90 -5.45
CA ILE A 101 18.80 -6.05 -5.85
C ILE A 101 18.27 -5.28 -4.63
N GLY A 102 18.14 -3.96 -4.77
CA GLY A 102 17.42 -3.15 -3.80
C GLY A 102 15.92 -3.31 -4.00
N ILE A 103 15.20 -3.65 -2.94
CA ILE A 103 13.74 -3.81 -2.96
C ILE A 103 13.06 -2.74 -2.11
N PRO A 104 11.87 -2.27 -2.48
CA PRO A 104 11.15 -1.24 -1.71
C PRO A 104 10.54 -1.79 -0.41
N GLY A 105 10.42 -3.11 -0.27
CA GLY A 105 9.93 -3.76 0.94
C GLY A 105 9.54 -5.22 0.68
N ARG A 106 9.75 -6.08 1.68
CA ARG A 106 9.53 -7.55 1.55
C ARG A 106 8.08 -7.94 1.30
N HIS A 107 7.14 -7.12 1.75
CA HIS A 107 5.71 -7.38 1.61
C HIS A 107 5.06 -6.53 0.53
N THR A 108 5.86 -5.80 -0.26
CA THR A 108 5.34 -5.05 -1.41
C THR A 108 4.98 -6.00 -2.55
N THR A 109 4.06 -5.58 -3.42
CA THR A 109 3.77 -6.30 -4.68
C THR A 109 4.97 -6.29 -5.64
N ALA A 110 5.97 -5.42 -5.39
CA ALA A 110 7.21 -5.36 -6.15
C ALA A 110 8.27 -6.38 -5.68
N TYR A 111 7.94 -7.25 -4.73
CA TYR A 111 8.78 -8.36 -4.33
C TYR A 111 8.52 -9.56 -5.25
N PHE A 112 9.35 -9.68 -6.30
CA PHE A 112 9.36 -10.79 -7.27
C PHE A 112 10.61 -11.66 -7.11
#